data_AF-A0A2N5AAS5-F1
#
_entry.id   AF-A0A2N5AAS5-F1
#
_cell.length_a   1.000
_cell.length_b   1.000
_cell.length_c   1.000
_cell.angle_alpha   90.00
_cell.angle_beta   90.00
_cell.angle_gamma   90.00
#
_symmetry.space_group_name_H-M   'P 1'
#
loop_
_entity.id
_entity.type
_entity.pdbx_description
1 polymer ?
#
loop_
_entity_poly.entity_id
_entity_poly.type
_entity_poly.pdbx_seq_one_letter_code
_entity_poly.pdbx_strand_id
1 'polypeptide(L)'
;GHVTWSRRMKNTPLGTEAVWLLLKNGFDHGYRRLEWKCDSMNVASRRAAERLGFSWEGRLRQRLVRKGRTRDSDMLSIIDGEWPARDAALRAWLAAENFTADGQQIKRLEAFR
;
A
#
# COMPACT_ATOMS: atom_id res chain seq x y z
N GLY A 1 6.61 3.21 13.21
CA GLY A 1 7.44 2.26 12.45
C GLY A 1 7.86 2.85 11.10
N HIS A 2 8.71 2.14 10.37
CA HIS A 2 9.02 2.38 8.96
C HIS A 2 9.00 1.03 8.23
N VAL A 3 8.58 1.01 6.97
CA VAL A 3 8.59 -0.19 6.13
C VAL A 3 9.80 -0.12 5.21
N THR A 4 10.54 -1.22 5.05
CA THR A 4 11.72 -1.28 4.19
C THR A 4 11.77 -2.61 3.46
N TRP A 5 11.87 -2.54 2.14
CA TRP A 5 12.01 -3.69 1.27
C TRP A 5 13.45 -3.85 0.81
N SER A 6 13.94 -5.09 0.85
CA SER A 6 15.19 -5.46 0.19
C SER A 6 15.06 -5.27 -1.33
N ARG A 7 16.19 -5.20 -2.05
CA ARG A 7 16.18 -5.08 -3.52
C ARG A 7 15.41 -6.22 -4.19
N ARG A 8 15.46 -7.42 -3.61
CA ARG A 8 14.76 -8.62 -4.11
C ARG A 8 13.25 -8.56 -3.96
N MET A 9 12.73 -7.75 -3.04
CA MET A 9 11.28 -7.62 -2.82
C MET A 9 10.66 -6.44 -3.57
N LYS A 10 11.46 -5.43 -3.91
CA LYS A 10 10.94 -4.22 -4.57
C LYS A 10 10.35 -4.58 -5.93
N ASN A 11 9.14 -4.07 -6.19
CA ASN A 11 8.40 -4.29 -7.43
C ASN A 11 8.12 -5.77 -7.73
N THR A 12 7.99 -6.60 -6.70
CA THR A 12 7.60 -8.02 -6.82
C THR A 12 6.25 -8.27 -6.14
N PRO A 13 5.56 -9.38 -6.46
CA PRO A 13 4.34 -9.79 -5.75
C PRO A 13 4.52 -9.90 -4.24
N LEU A 14 5.70 -10.35 -3.78
CA LEU A 14 6.04 -10.49 -2.35
C LEU A 14 5.80 -9.21 -1.55
N GLY A 15 6.16 -8.05 -2.11
CA GLY A 15 5.95 -6.77 -1.44
C GLY A 15 4.47 -6.39 -1.34
N THR A 16 3.66 -6.75 -2.35
CA THR A 16 2.21 -6.54 -2.33
C THR A 16 1.54 -7.48 -1.34
N GLU A 17 1.88 -8.77 -1.38
CA GLU A 17 1.33 -9.80 -0.51
C GLU A 17 1.63 -9.52 0.96
N ALA A 18 2.85 -9.08 1.29
CA ALA A 18 3.21 -8.70 2.65
C ALA A 18 2.30 -7.58 3.19
N VAL A 19 1.97 -6.57 2.36
CA VAL A 19 1.04 -5.52 2.79
C VAL A 19 -0.39 -6.04 2.86
N TRP A 20 -0.82 -6.86 1.91
CA TRP A 20 -2.16 -7.48 1.94
C TRP A 20 -2.38 -8.31 3.21
N LEU A 21 -1.42 -9.13 3.63
CA LEU A 21 -1.50 -9.90 4.87
C LEU A 21 -1.63 -9.00 6.11
N LEU A 22 -0.91 -7.88 6.16
CA LEU A 22 -1.02 -6.91 7.26
C LEU A 22 -2.39 -6.22 7.28
N LEU A 23 -2.90 -5.83 6.10
CA LEU A 23 -4.22 -5.22 5.96
C LEU A 23 -5.32 -6.18 6.40
N LYS A 24 -5.30 -7.41 5.84
CA LYS A 24 -6.22 -8.48 6.18
C LYS A 24 -6.23 -8.75 7.67
N ASN A 25 -5.05 -8.93 8.27
CA ASN A 25 -4.96 -9.16 9.70
C ASN A 25 -5.57 -8.01 10.51
N GLY A 26 -5.31 -6.75 10.13
CA GLY A 26 -5.90 -5.59 10.80
C GLY A 26 -7.44 -5.61 10.76
N PHE A 27 -8.02 -5.76 9.58
CA PHE A 27 -9.48 -5.77 9.45
C PHE A 27 -10.14 -7.01 10.07
N ASP A 28 -9.50 -8.18 10.00
CA ASP A 28 -9.98 -9.41 10.67
C ASP A 28 -10.05 -9.24 12.20
N HIS A 29 -9.18 -8.40 12.78
CA HIS A 29 -9.21 -8.06 14.20
C HIS A 29 -10.19 -6.92 14.54
N GLY A 30 -11.04 -6.49 13.60
CA GLY A 30 -12.06 -5.48 13.81
C GLY A 30 -11.54 -4.04 13.83
N TYR A 31 -10.31 -3.79 13.36
CA TYR A 31 -9.86 -2.41 13.17
C TYR A 31 -10.68 -1.72 12.08
N ARG A 32 -11.13 -0.51 12.36
CA ARG A 32 -12.00 0.25 11.45
C ARG A 32 -11.26 1.06 10.39
N ARG A 33 -9.94 1.22 10.58
CA ARG A 33 -9.10 2.11 9.79
C ARG A 33 -7.65 1.70 9.88
N LEU A 34 -7.01 1.58 8.72
CA LEU A 34 -5.57 1.34 8.59
C LEU A 34 -4.94 2.49 7.82
N GLU A 35 -3.81 2.99 8.32
CA GLU A 35 -3.20 4.23 7.84
C GLU A 35 -1.86 3.98 7.16
N TRP A 36 -1.63 4.70 6.07
CA TRP A 36 -0.33 4.88 5.44
C TRP A 36 0.13 6.31 5.62
N LYS A 37 1.38 6.48 6.09
CA LYS A 37 2.02 7.80 6.19
C LYS A 37 3.36 7.78 5.49
N CYS A 38 3.54 8.68 4.54
CA CYS A 38 4.82 8.88 3.87
C CYS A 38 5.28 10.34 3.92
N ASP A 39 6.56 10.55 3.65
CA ASP A 39 7.08 11.88 3.37
C ASP A 39 6.45 12.39 2.08
N SER A 40 6.02 13.66 2.04
CA SER A 40 5.42 14.27 0.85
C SER A 40 6.33 14.22 -0.38
N MET A 41 7.66 14.22 -0.17
CA MET A 41 8.65 14.09 -1.23
C MET A 41 8.88 12.63 -1.66
N ASN A 42 8.39 11.65 -0.90
CA ASN A 42 8.53 10.23 -1.25
C ASN A 42 7.37 9.78 -2.14
N VAL A 43 7.39 10.26 -3.38
CA VAL A 43 6.35 9.97 -4.40
C VAL A 43 6.21 8.48 -4.65
N ALA A 44 7.31 7.70 -4.61
CA ALA A 44 7.25 6.25 -4.79
C ALA A 44 6.44 5.57 -3.70
N SER A 45 6.59 5.98 -2.44
CA SER A 45 5.79 5.44 -1.33
C SER A 45 4.33 5.85 -1.43
N ARG A 46 4.04 7.09 -1.85
CA ARG A 46 2.66 7.54 -2.03
C ARG A 46 1.97 6.76 -3.15
N ARG A 47 2.60 6.62 -4.32
CA ARG A 47 2.08 5.81 -5.43
C ARG A 47 1.86 4.36 -5.03
N ALA A 48 2.74 3.79 -4.21
CA ALA A 48 2.56 2.43 -3.69
C ALA A 48 1.29 2.33 -2.82
N ALA A 49 1.05 3.29 -1.93
CA ALA A 49 -0.16 3.33 -1.10
C ALA A 49 -1.43 3.48 -1.95
N GLU A 50 -1.46 4.43 -2.89
CA GLU A 50 -2.58 4.63 -3.82
C GLU A 50 -2.84 3.36 -4.64
N ARG A 51 -1.78 2.75 -5.20
CA ARG A 51 -1.85 1.46 -5.92
C ARG A 51 -2.36 0.33 -5.04
N LEU A 52 -2.14 0.35 -3.73
CA LEU A 52 -2.64 -0.66 -2.78
C LEU A 52 -4.06 -0.36 -2.29
N GLY A 53 -4.63 0.79 -2.66
CA GLY A 53 -6.04 1.09 -2.46
C GLY A 53 -6.30 2.05 -1.31
N PHE A 54 -5.24 2.66 -0.77
CA PHE A 54 -5.36 3.73 0.20
C PHE A 54 -5.84 5.02 -0.46
N SER A 55 -6.82 5.66 0.16
CA SER A 55 -7.36 6.97 -0.21
C SER A 55 -6.52 8.08 0.41
N TRP A 56 -6.08 9.08 -0.35
CA TRP A 56 -5.36 10.25 0.19
C TRP A 56 -6.32 11.19 0.90
N GLU A 57 -5.94 11.64 2.09
CA GLU A 57 -6.82 12.45 2.95
C GLU A 57 -6.25 13.84 3.23
N GLY A 58 -4.95 14.01 3.11
CA GLY A 58 -4.35 15.31 3.37
C GLY A 58 -2.85 15.28 3.57
N ARG A 59 -2.33 16.50 3.75
CA ARG A 59 -0.92 16.76 4.05
C ARG A 59 -0.80 17.54 5.35
N LEU A 60 -0.09 16.94 6.30
CA LEU A 60 0.34 17.64 7.50
C LEU A 60 1.62 18.42 7.19
N ARG A 61 1.50 19.74 7.05
CA ARG A 61 2.63 20.65 6.79
C ARG A 61 3.53 20.74 8.02
N GLN A 62 4.84 20.76 7.79
CA GLN A 62 5.88 20.85 8.81
C GLN A 62 5.73 19.83 9.95
N ARG A 63 5.17 18.65 9.66
CA ARG A 63 4.82 17.66 10.69
C ARG A 63 6.04 17.21 11.52
N LEU A 64 7.22 17.15 10.91
CA LEU A 64 8.46 16.66 11.54
C LEU A 64 9.67 17.41 10.97
N VAL A 65 10.77 17.42 11.73
CA VAL A 65 12.13 17.68 11.21
C VAL A 65 12.88 16.35 11.18
N ARG A 66 13.47 16.01 10.03
CA ARG A 66 14.21 14.76 9.86
C ARG A 66 15.41 14.97 8.94
N LYS A 67 16.59 14.51 9.37
CA LYS A 67 17.85 14.63 8.60
C LYS A 67 18.11 16.09 8.14
N GLY A 68 17.95 17.04 9.06
CA GLY A 68 18.24 18.46 8.79
C GLY A 68 17.24 19.19 7.88
N ARG A 69 16.10 18.56 7.53
CA ARG A 69 15.04 19.23 6.75
C ARG A 69 13.66 19.07 7.36
N THR A 70 12.79 20.02 7.03
CA THR A 70 11.35 19.89 7.24
C THR A 70 10.80 18.73 6.42
N ARG A 71 9.87 17.98 7.03
CA ARG A 71 9.12 16.90 6.40
C ARG A 71 7.63 17.15 6.60
N ASP A 72 6.94 17.38 5.49
CA ASP A 72 5.50 17.22 5.46
C ASP A 72 5.14 15.73 5.38
N SER A 73 3.97 15.38 5.91
CA SER A 73 3.49 14.00 5.88
C SER A 73 2.19 13.89 5.10
N ASP A 74 2.22 13.14 4.01
CA ASP A 74 1.00 12.72 3.32
C ASP A 74 0.38 11.57 4.11
N MET A 75 -0.92 11.72 4.39
CA MET A 75 -1.75 10.77 5.13
C MET A 75 -2.73 10.12 4.16
N LEU A 76 -2.77 8.78 4.18
CA LEU A 76 -3.70 7.98 3.40
C LEU A 76 -4.29 6.88 4.29
N SER A 77 -5.46 6.35 3.92
CA SER A 77 -6.12 5.30 4.69
C SER A 77 -6.93 4.32 3.84
N ILE A 78 -7.22 3.17 4.44
CA ILE A 78 -8.34 2.30 4.05
C ILE A 78 -9.25 2.19 5.27
N ILE A 79 -10.56 2.35 5.08
CA ILE A 79 -11.56 2.10 6.13
C ILE A 79 -12.27 0.75 5.95
N ASP A 80 -12.89 0.27 7.02
CA ASP A 80 -13.63 -1.01 7.07
C ASP A 80 -14.63 -1.17 5.91
N GLY A 81 -15.41 -0.14 5.59
CA GLY A 81 -16.36 -0.17 4.48
C GLY A 81 -15.74 -0.31 3.09
N GLU A 82 -14.48 0.09 2.92
CA GLU A 82 -13.75 -0.05 1.64
C GLU A 82 -13.05 -1.41 1.52
N TRP A 83 -12.70 -2.02 2.65
CA TRP A 83 -11.85 -3.20 2.72
C TRP A 83 -12.34 -4.39 1.87
N PRO A 84 -13.63 -4.79 1.89
CA PRO A 84 -14.08 -5.96 1.11
C PRO A 84 -13.74 -5.86 -0.38
N ALA A 85 -13.90 -4.67 -0.98
CA ALA A 85 -13.56 -4.44 -2.38
C ALA A 85 -12.04 -4.45 -2.60
N ARG A 86 -11.25 -3.89 -1.67
CA ARG A 86 -9.78 -3.87 -1.78
C ARG A 86 -9.17 -5.26 -1.59
N ASP A 87 -9.72 -6.06 -0.68
CA ASP A 87 -9.33 -7.46 -0.48
C ASP A 87 -9.57 -8.28 -1.73
N ALA A 88 -10.78 -8.20 -2.32
CA ALA A 88 -11.11 -8.90 -3.55
C ALA A 88 -10.16 -8.55 -4.70
N ALA A 89 -9.88 -7.27 -4.91
CA ALA A 89 -8.95 -6.80 -5.94
C ALA A 89 -7.52 -7.29 -5.72
N LEU A 90 -7.03 -7.23 -4.47
CA LEU A 90 -5.68 -7.68 -4.11
C LEU A 90 -5.54 -9.20 -4.27
N ARG A 91 -6.52 -9.98 -3.83
CA ARG A 91 -6.55 -11.43 -4.02
C ARG A 91 -6.59 -11.82 -5.49
N ALA A 92 -7.42 -11.16 -6.30
CA ALA A 92 -7.47 -11.42 -7.74
C ALA A 92 -6.15 -11.08 -8.44
N TRP A 93 -5.48 -10.00 -8.04
CA TRP A 93 -4.16 -9.66 -8.59
C TRP A 93 -3.05 -10.61 -8.13
N LEU A 94 -3.10 -11.09 -6.89
CA LEU A 94 -2.14 -12.04 -6.30
C LEU A 94 -2.33 -13.48 -6.76
N ALA A 95 -3.47 -13.79 -7.38
CA ALA A 95 -3.79 -15.12 -7.88
C ALA A 95 -2.71 -15.58 -8.88
N ALA A 96 -2.33 -16.86 -8.82
CA ALA A 96 -1.26 -17.41 -9.66
C ALA A 96 -1.56 -17.25 -11.15
N GLU A 97 -2.83 -17.27 -11.52
CA GLU A 97 -3.34 -17.10 -12.88
C GLU A 97 -3.09 -15.69 -13.44
N ASN A 98 -2.79 -14.70 -12.60
CA ASN A 98 -2.43 -13.35 -13.04
C ASN A 98 -0.92 -13.18 -13.30
N PHE A 99 -0.11 -14.23 -13.20
CA PHE A 99 1.31 -14.18 -13.47
C PHE A 99 1.73 -15.20 -14.52
N THR A 100 2.61 -14.78 -15.45
CA THR A 100 3.24 -15.69 -16.40
C THR A 100 4.26 -16.59 -15.70
N ALA A 101 4.70 -17.65 -16.38
CA ALA A 101 5.76 -18.54 -15.85
C ALA A 101 7.06 -17.79 -15.48
N ASP A 102 7.35 -16.68 -16.15
CA ASP A 102 8.50 -15.81 -15.89
C ASP A 102 8.25 -14.76 -14.78
N GLY A 103 7.11 -14.84 -14.09
CA GLY A 103 6.74 -13.97 -12.97
C GLY A 103 6.27 -12.57 -13.37
N GLN A 104 5.95 -12.32 -14.64
CA GLN A 104 5.39 -11.05 -15.09
C GLN A 104 3.88 -11.02 -14.85
N GLN A 105 3.36 -9.90 -14.33
CA GLN A 105 1.91 -9.73 -14.19
C GLN A 105 1.23 -9.65 -15.57
N ILE A 106 0.08 -10.30 -15.72
CA ILE A 106 -0.77 -10.26 -16.91
C ILE A 106 -1.64 -9.01 -16.87
N LYS A 107 -2.33 -8.78 -15.75
CA LYS A 107 -3.10 -7.55 -15.49
C LYS A 107 -2.49 -6.79 -14.31
N ARG A 108 -2.51 -5.46 -14.41
CA ARG A 108 -2.10 -4.56 -13.32
C ARG A 108 -3.18 -4.55 -12.23
N LEU A 109 -2.78 -4.24 -10.99
CA LEU A 109 -3.69 -4.22 -9.83
C LEU A 109 -4.86 -3.24 -10.04
N GLU A 110 -4.62 -2.14 -10.75
CA GLU A 110 -5.63 -1.15 -11.10
C GLU A 110 -6.75 -1.70 -11.97
N ALA A 111 -6.52 -2.78 -12.73
CA ALA A 111 -7.54 -3.41 -13.57
C ALA A 111 -8.51 -4.32 -12.80
N PHE A 112 -8.24 -4.58 -11.52
CA PHE A 112 -9.09 -5.41 -10.64
C PHE A 112 -9.93 -4.56 -9.67
N ARG A 113 -9.95 -3.24 -9.84
CA ARG A 113 -10.57 -2.27 -8.92
C ARG A 113 -11.81 -1.62 -9.48
#